data_AF-A0A2E8WAA9-F1
#
_entry.id   AF-A0A2E8WAA9-F1
#
_cell.length_a   1.000
_cell.length_b   1.000
_cell.length_c   1.000
_cell.angle_alpha   90.00
_cell.angle_beta   90.00
_cell.angle_gamma   90.00
#
_symmetry.space_group_name_H-M   'P 1'
#
loop_
_entity.id
_entity.type
_entity.pdbx_description
1 polymer ?
#
loop_
_entity_poly.entity_id
_entity_poly.type
_entity_poly.pdbx_seq_one_letter_code
_entity_poly.pdbx_strand_id
1 'polypeptide(L)'
;MYALHDVAPGGGGLQVIPGSHKANYLRLRDDDVSDMLVELSMEAGDVLLFSLDMAHCSRNESDNIRRTVMFTYCPAVIANSYGGDTLYDRLHKQADKGSWLKDLTRRPHGFLEIYPQPEDLPQ
;
A
#
# COMPACT_ATOMS: atom_id res chain seq x y z
N MET A 1 0.26 6.20 -3.72
CA MET A 1 -0.45 6.47 -5.00
C MET A 1 0.47 7.30 -5.89
N TYR A 2 0.65 6.91 -7.15
CA TYR A 2 1.46 7.61 -8.15
C TYR A 2 0.57 8.11 -9.29
N ALA A 3 0.72 9.37 -9.69
CA ALA A 3 -0.05 9.98 -10.76
C ALA A 3 0.60 9.73 -12.13
N LEU A 4 -0.13 9.10 -13.07
CA LEU A 4 0.36 8.88 -14.44
C LEU A 4 0.12 10.08 -15.36
N HIS A 5 -0.81 10.96 -14.98
CA HIS A 5 -1.19 12.18 -15.65
C HIS A 5 -1.54 13.23 -14.60
N ASP A 6 -1.57 14.50 -14.98
CA ASP A 6 -2.01 15.58 -14.11
C ASP A 6 -3.44 15.35 -13.63
N VAL A 7 -3.67 15.65 -12.36
CA VAL A 7 -4.96 15.56 -11.67
C VAL A 7 -5.26 16.93 -11.10
N ALA A 8 -6.00 17.72 -11.88
CA ALA A 8 -6.54 19.00 -11.43
C ALA A 8 -7.70 18.78 -10.43
N PRO A 9 -8.08 19.80 -9.64
CA PRO A 9 -9.28 19.77 -8.81
C PRO A 9 -10.53 19.36 -9.61
N GLY A 10 -11.37 18.49 -9.07
CA GLY A 10 -12.52 17.88 -9.77
C GLY A 10 -12.15 16.78 -10.78
N GLY A 11 -10.86 16.62 -11.11
CA GLY A 11 -10.33 15.59 -12.01
C GLY A 11 -10.25 14.19 -11.39
N GLY A 12 -10.90 13.99 -10.24
CA GLY A 12 -10.85 12.75 -9.50
C GLY A 12 -9.63 12.65 -8.60
N GLY A 13 -9.14 13.73 -7.99
CA GLY A 13 -8.11 13.62 -6.95
C GLY A 13 -8.52 12.64 -5.85
N LEU A 14 -7.53 12.08 -5.14
CA LEU A 14 -7.86 11.43 -3.87
C LEU A 14 -8.36 12.51 -2.92
N GLN A 15 -9.53 12.30 -2.34
CA GLN A 15 -10.07 13.14 -1.28
C GLN A 15 -9.80 12.46 0.05
N VAL A 16 -9.20 13.18 0.99
CA VAL A 16 -8.82 12.63 2.30
C VAL A 16 -9.41 13.46 3.43
N ILE A 17 -9.57 12.87 4.60
CA ILE A 17 -9.79 13.60 5.84
C ILE A 17 -8.46 13.61 6.60
N PRO A 18 -7.69 14.70 6.59
CA PRO A 18 -6.38 14.75 7.21
C PRO A 18 -6.43 14.35 8.69
N GLY A 19 -5.58 13.41 9.09
CA GLY A 19 -5.46 12.97 10.48
C GLY A 19 -6.51 11.94 10.94
N SER A 20 -7.47 11.55 10.10
CA SER A 20 -8.49 10.54 10.44
C SER A 20 -7.92 9.18 10.88
N HIS A 21 -6.76 8.80 10.35
CA HIS A 21 -6.01 7.61 10.77
C HIS A 21 -5.60 7.59 12.26
N LYS A 22 -5.75 8.71 13.00
CA LYS A 22 -5.47 8.79 14.44
C LYS A 22 -6.69 8.51 15.32
N ALA A 23 -7.88 8.39 14.74
CA ALA A 23 -9.11 8.28 15.51
C ALA A 23 -9.15 7.00 16.36
N ASN A 24 -8.55 5.89 15.91
CA ASN A 24 -8.56 4.58 16.57
C ASN A 24 -9.97 3.97 16.81
N TYR A 25 -11.01 4.52 16.19
CA TYR A 25 -12.37 3.97 16.18
C TYR A 25 -13.02 4.16 14.82
N LEU A 26 -14.02 3.31 14.53
CA LEU A 26 -14.79 3.41 13.29
C LEU A 26 -15.65 4.67 13.32
N ARG A 27 -15.63 5.43 12.22
CA ARG A 27 -16.60 6.50 11.96
C ARG A 27 -18.00 5.88 11.77
N LEU A 28 -19.04 6.50 12.33
CA LEU A 28 -20.41 6.09 12.06
C LEU A 28 -20.82 6.53 10.65
N ARG A 29 -21.66 5.74 9.99
CA ARG A 29 -22.03 5.97 8.59
C ARG A 29 -22.73 7.33 8.37
N ASP A 30 -23.42 7.82 9.39
CA ASP A 30 -24.26 9.02 9.31
C ASP A 30 -23.53 10.32 9.74
N ASP A 31 -22.26 10.23 10.17
CA ASP A 31 -21.48 11.41 10.52
C ASP A 31 -21.16 12.23 9.25
N ASP A 32 -21.71 13.44 9.09
CA ASP A 32 -21.30 14.33 8.01
C ASP A 32 -19.94 14.96 8.33
N VAL A 33 -18.97 14.72 7.44
CA VAL A 33 -17.58 15.20 7.54
C VAL A 33 -17.13 15.77 6.19
N SER A 34 -18.10 16.12 5.34
CA SER A 34 -17.83 16.63 3.99
C SER A 34 -17.00 17.92 4.00
N ASP A 35 -17.14 18.73 5.05
CA ASP A 35 -16.37 19.95 5.31
C ASP A 35 -14.90 19.69 5.66
N MET A 36 -14.56 18.48 6.11
CA MET A 36 -13.19 18.07 6.44
C MET A 36 -12.45 17.42 5.26
N LEU A 37 -13.13 17.20 4.13
CA LEU A 37 -12.50 16.60 2.95
C LEU A 37 -11.56 17.59 2.27
N VAL A 38 -10.36 17.09 1.95
CA VAL A 38 -9.37 17.80 1.16
C VAL A 38 -9.11 17.01 -0.10
N GLU A 39 -9.43 17.58 -1.27
CA GLU A 39 -9.02 17.03 -2.56
C GLU A 39 -7.56 17.34 -2.84
N LEU A 40 -6.81 16.31 -3.20
CA LEU A 40 -5.40 16.43 -3.54
C LEU A 40 -5.26 16.54 -5.06
N SER A 41 -4.70 17.66 -5.51
CA SER A 41 -4.19 17.80 -6.88
C SER A 41 -2.77 17.23 -6.97
N MET A 42 -2.42 16.70 -8.14
CA MET A 42 -1.14 16.05 -8.39
C MET A 42 -0.72 16.33 -9.83
N GLU A 43 0.56 16.56 -10.08
CA GLU A 43 1.13 16.56 -11.43
C GLU A 43 1.57 15.14 -11.82
N ALA A 44 1.69 14.86 -13.12
CA ALA A 44 2.22 13.60 -13.61
C ALA A 44 3.62 13.35 -13.03
N GLY A 45 3.80 12.22 -12.33
CA GLY A 45 5.04 11.90 -11.62
C GLY A 45 4.97 12.07 -10.10
N ASP A 46 3.98 12.80 -9.58
CA ASP A 46 3.83 12.98 -8.15
C ASP A 46 3.49 11.67 -7.43
N VAL A 47 3.98 11.56 -6.20
CA VAL A 47 3.71 10.46 -5.28
C VAL A 47 3.01 10.98 -4.03
N LEU A 48 1.83 10.44 -3.75
CA LEU A 48 1.17 10.58 -2.47
C LEU A 48 1.43 9.35 -1.60
N LEU A 49 2.05 9.58 -0.44
CA LEU A 49 2.21 8.60 0.63
C LEU A 49 1.21 8.92 1.74
N PHE A 50 0.38 7.94 2.11
CA PHE A 50 -0.62 8.10 3.16
C PHE A 50 -0.84 6.77 3.90
N SER A 51 -1.34 6.85 5.13
CA SER A 51 -1.68 5.67 5.94
C SER A 51 -2.87 4.93 5.34
N LEU A 52 -2.84 3.59 5.37
CA LEU A 52 -3.95 2.73 4.95
C LEU A 52 -5.26 3.07 5.70
N ASP A 53 -5.14 3.47 6.96
CA ASP A 53 -6.28 3.80 7.84
C ASP A 53 -6.76 5.25 7.68
N MET A 54 -6.20 6.04 6.77
CA MET A 54 -6.72 7.37 6.48
C MET A 54 -8.09 7.24 5.80
N ALA A 55 -9.11 7.90 6.31
CA ALA A 55 -10.39 8.00 5.63
C ALA A 55 -10.20 8.77 4.31
N HIS A 56 -10.63 8.14 3.22
CA HIS A 56 -10.47 8.67 1.88
C HIS A 56 -11.61 8.24 0.96
N CYS A 57 -11.83 9.01 -0.09
CA CYS A 57 -12.71 8.69 -1.20
C CYS A 57 -12.14 9.30 -2.49
N SER A 58 -12.84 9.11 -3.60
CA SER A 58 -12.43 9.62 -4.91
C SER A 58 -13.68 9.90 -5.71
N ARG A 59 -13.79 11.11 -6.26
CA ARG A 59 -14.90 11.51 -7.11
C ARG A 59 -14.36 12.26 -8.32
N ASN A 60 -14.51 11.67 -9.50
CA ASN A 60 -14.15 12.33 -10.76
C ASN A 60 -15.39 13.00 -11.34
N GLU A 61 -15.35 14.32 -11.46
CA GLU A 61 -16.42 15.14 -12.03
C GLU A 61 -16.07 15.64 -13.44
N SER A 62 -14.87 15.30 -13.93
CA SER A 62 -14.40 15.64 -15.27
C SER A 62 -14.71 14.54 -16.28
N ASP A 63 -14.66 14.90 -17.57
CA ASP A 63 -14.74 13.95 -18.68
C ASP A 63 -13.44 13.15 -18.91
N ASN A 64 -12.37 13.48 -18.18
CA ASN A 64 -11.06 12.85 -18.34
C ASN A 64 -10.97 11.51 -17.61
N ILE A 65 -10.22 10.57 -18.19
CA ILE A 65 -9.90 9.29 -17.53
C ILE A 65 -8.68 9.49 -16.63
N ARG A 66 -8.90 9.50 -15.31
CA ARG A 66 -7.82 9.49 -14.32
C ARG A 66 -7.10 8.13 -14.31
N ARG A 67 -5.77 8.16 -14.51
CA ARG A 67 -4.91 6.97 -14.40
C ARG A 67 -3.89 7.15 -13.28
N THR A 68 -3.88 6.21 -12.34
CA THR A 68 -3.00 6.24 -11.16
C THR A 68 -2.54 4.83 -10.84
N VAL A 69 -1.37 4.69 -10.22
CA VAL A 69 -0.87 3.40 -9.72
C VAL A 69 -0.91 3.42 -8.19
N MET A 70 -1.56 2.42 -7.58
CA MET A 70 -1.60 2.27 -6.14
C MET A 70 -0.62 1.17 -5.72
N PHE A 71 0.28 1.51 -4.79
CA PHE A 71 1.16 0.57 -4.13
C PHE A 71 0.83 0.57 -2.64
N THR A 72 0.68 -0.62 -2.07
CA THR A 72 0.66 -0.80 -0.62
C THR A 72 2.05 -1.25 -0.19
N TYR A 73 2.63 -0.52 0.76
CA TYR A 73 3.94 -0.81 1.32
C TYR A 73 3.81 -1.02 2.81
N CYS A 74 4.51 -2.04 3.33
CA CYS A 74 4.58 -2.29 4.76
C CYS A 74 5.91 -2.98 5.11
N PRO A 75 6.33 -2.93 6.38
CA PRO A 75 7.45 -3.73 6.85
C PRO A 75 7.21 -5.23 6.58
N ALA A 76 8.27 -5.97 6.25
CA ALA A 76 8.18 -7.39 5.92
C ALA A 76 7.42 -8.21 6.98
N VAL A 77 7.58 -7.87 8.26
CA VAL A 77 6.92 -8.56 9.39
C VAL A 77 5.39 -8.51 9.37
N ILE A 78 4.78 -7.60 8.59
CA ILE A 78 3.32 -7.50 8.41
C ILE A 78 2.88 -7.66 6.95
N ALA A 79 3.79 -8.02 6.04
CA ALA A 79 3.50 -8.19 4.62
C ALA A 79 2.40 -9.23 4.33
N ASN A 80 2.21 -10.15 5.27
CA ASN A 80 1.23 -11.23 5.18
C ASN A 80 0.05 -11.04 6.15
N SER A 81 -0.06 -9.89 6.82
CA SER A 81 -1.14 -9.63 7.79
C SER A 81 -2.49 -9.35 7.12
N TYR A 82 -2.48 -8.92 5.86
CA TYR A 82 -3.68 -8.55 5.09
C TYR A 82 -3.67 -9.23 3.71
N GLY A 83 -3.80 -10.56 3.67
CA GLY A 83 -3.85 -11.34 2.44
C GLY A 83 -3.72 -12.85 2.67
N GLY A 84 -3.97 -13.65 1.64
CA GLY A 84 -3.70 -15.08 1.67
C GLY A 84 -2.29 -15.40 1.15
N ASP A 85 -1.50 -16.15 1.92
CA ASP A 85 -0.13 -16.54 1.55
C ASP A 85 -0.06 -17.62 0.46
N THR A 86 -1.20 -18.06 -0.07
CA THR A 86 -1.32 -19.24 -0.94
C THR A 86 -0.47 -19.17 -2.21
N LEU A 87 -0.28 -17.99 -2.80
CA LEU A 87 0.57 -17.84 -3.99
C LEU A 87 2.05 -17.98 -3.60
N TYR A 88 2.50 -17.21 -2.62
CA TYR A 88 3.89 -17.20 -2.17
C TYR A 88 4.31 -18.54 -1.57
N ASP A 89 3.45 -19.18 -0.77
CA ASP A 89 3.68 -20.53 -0.24
C ASP A 89 3.89 -21.56 -1.34
N ARG A 90 3.11 -21.46 -2.43
CA ARG A 90 3.21 -22.39 -3.55
C ARG A 90 4.52 -22.19 -4.31
N LEU A 91 4.86 -20.94 -4.62
CA LEU A 91 6.12 -20.58 -5.26
C LEU A 91 7.32 -21.00 -4.40
N HIS A 92 7.27 -20.75 -3.09
CA HIS A 92 8.29 -21.16 -2.15
C HIS A 92 8.45 -22.68 -2.09
N LYS A 93 7.36 -23.44 -2.07
CA LYS A 93 7.41 -24.92 -2.07
C LYS A 93 8.05 -25.48 -3.34
N GLN A 94 7.80 -24.85 -4.49
CA GLN A 94 8.32 -25.28 -5.79
C GLN A 94 9.78 -24.88 -6.02
N ALA A 95 10.27 -23.85 -5.34
CA ALA A 95 11.63 -23.36 -5.52
C ALA A 95 12.68 -24.33 -4.97
N ASP A 96 13.79 -24.46 -5.70
CA ASP A 96 14.94 -25.26 -5.33
C ASP A 96 15.58 -24.74 -4.03
N LYS A 97 16.10 -25.67 -3.21
CA LYS A 97 16.81 -25.31 -1.98
C LYS A 97 18.05 -24.48 -2.30
N GLY A 98 18.22 -23.35 -1.61
CA GLY A 98 19.35 -22.42 -1.82
C GLY A 98 19.20 -21.49 -3.03
N SER A 99 18.05 -21.48 -3.71
CA SER A 99 17.78 -20.54 -4.79
C SER A 99 17.27 -19.19 -4.26
N TRP A 100 17.62 -18.11 -4.96
CA TRP A 100 17.05 -16.78 -4.69
C TRP A 100 15.53 -16.76 -4.66
N LEU A 101 14.88 -17.55 -5.53
CA LEU A 101 13.42 -17.64 -5.53
C LEU A 101 12.88 -18.23 -4.23
N LYS A 102 13.57 -19.22 -3.64
CA LYS A 102 13.24 -19.79 -2.33
C LYS A 102 13.28 -18.72 -1.25
N ASP A 103 14.34 -17.91 -1.26
CA ASP A 103 14.58 -16.90 -0.24
C ASP A 103 13.67 -15.68 -0.36
N LEU A 104 13.33 -15.27 -1.59
CA LEU A 104 12.45 -14.12 -1.84
C LEU A 104 10.97 -14.42 -1.60
N THR A 105 10.55 -15.69 -1.73
CA THR A 105 9.14 -16.10 -1.56
C THR A 105 8.84 -16.71 -0.20
N ARG A 106 9.85 -16.79 0.68
CA ARG A 106 9.66 -17.29 2.05
C ARG A 106 8.68 -16.40 2.82
N ARG A 107 7.94 -16.99 3.76
CA ARG A 107 7.18 -16.20 4.72
C ARG A 107 8.12 -15.33 5.57
N PRO A 108 7.87 -14.02 5.67
CA PRO A 108 8.61 -13.16 6.57
C PRO A 108 8.23 -13.50 8.03
N HIS A 109 9.21 -13.94 8.82
CA HIS A 109 9.09 -14.25 10.25
C HIS A 109 10.17 -13.53 11.06
N GLY A 110 9.91 -12.28 11.48
CA GLY A 110 10.76 -11.56 12.44
C GLY A 110 12.12 -11.06 11.91
N PHE A 111 13.02 -10.73 12.84
CA PHE A 111 14.28 -9.99 12.64
C PHE A 111 15.34 -10.77 11.85
N LEU A 112 16.28 -10.06 11.20
CA LEU A 112 17.34 -10.64 10.37
C LEU A 112 18.17 -11.72 11.11
N GLU A 113 18.36 -11.51 12.42
CA GLU A 113 19.24 -12.30 13.31
C GLU A 113 18.74 -13.71 13.62
N ILE A 114 17.45 -14.00 13.38
CA ILE A 114 16.85 -15.33 13.64
C ILE A 114 16.71 -16.18 12.36
N TYR A 115 17.15 -15.68 11.21
CA TYR A 115 17.07 -16.45 9.97
C TYR A 115 18.36 -17.23 9.68
N PRO A 116 18.24 -18.47 9.16
CA PRO A 116 19.36 -19.18 8.56
C PRO A 116 19.96 -18.31 7.45
N GLN A 117 21.23 -18.00 7.59
CA GLN A 117 21.99 -17.27 6.58
C GLN A 117 22.50 -18.26 5.52
N PRO A 118 22.58 -17.88 4.24
CA PRO A 118 23.34 -18.63 3.24
C PRO A 118 24.75 -18.96 3.79
N GLU A 119 25.14 -20.23 3.67
CA GLU A 119 26.42 -20.74 4.22
C GLU A 119 27.64 -20.08 3.56
N ASP A 120 27.45 -19.46 2.40
CA ASP A 120 28.45 -18.84 1.54
C ASP A 120 28.53 -17.30 1.66
N LEU A 121 27.82 -16.69 2.62
CA LEU A 121 27.96 -15.26 2.87
C LEU A 121 29.39 -14.91 3.32
N PRO A 122 30.06 -13.95 2.68
CA PRO A 122 31.34 -13.44 3.17
C PRO A 122 31.16 -12.89 4.59
N GLN A 123 31.99 -13.38 5.52
CA GLN A 123 32.08 -12.89 6.90
C GLN A 123 32.68 -11.47 6.93
#